data_AF-A0A2E7VMR3-F1
#
_entry.id   AF-A0A2E7VMR3-F1
#
_cell.length_a   1.000
_cell.length_b   1.000
_cell.length_c   1.000
_cell.angle_alpha   90.00
_cell.angle_beta   90.00
_cell.angle_gamma   90.00
#
_symmetry.space_group_name_H-M   'P 1'
#
loop_
_entity.id
_entity.type
_entity.pdbx_description
1 polymer ?
#
loop_
_entity_poly.entity_id
_entity_poly.type
_entity_poly.pdbx_seq_one_letter_code
_entity_poly.pdbx_strand_id
1 'polypeptide(L)'
;MISLQFHSLSVFDKDKCAHFFEHLTDYFHEHHHSENQDSETYENLLYTVKRPYTAEMLDQIDEWMGLPKRMWREETQREVMLSLYAIRYPDTLLIESLTDNAKSDIYRLSAYLHFTHHTYSIWDEDTRKGLEKLGIMIPSIEQADPFIYGAYVSAIELLKDVAPFTCFLEHDVPRQRLFQSALAAYGREA
;
A
#
# COMPACT_ATOMS: atom_id res chain seq x y z
N MET A 1 20.20 21.16 -2.13
CA MET A 1 19.69 20.27 -3.21
C MET A 1 20.55 19.02 -3.22
N ILE A 2 20.16 18.01 -2.46
CA ILE A 2 20.78 16.69 -2.51
C ILE A 2 19.89 15.83 -3.38
N SER A 3 20.48 15.29 -4.44
CA SER A 3 19.87 14.40 -5.43
C SER A 3 19.34 13.14 -4.74
N LEU A 4 18.04 13.10 -4.46
CA LEU A 4 17.28 11.90 -4.10
C LEU A 4 16.84 11.12 -5.36
N GLN A 5 17.59 11.20 -6.46
CA GLN A 5 17.39 10.31 -7.60
C GLN A 5 17.89 8.90 -7.25
N PHE A 6 16.94 7.95 -7.13
CA PHE A 6 17.09 6.57 -7.60
C PHE A 6 18.23 5.71 -7.02
N HIS A 7 18.66 5.90 -5.77
CA HIS A 7 19.66 5.00 -5.17
C HIS A 7 19.13 3.60 -4.82
N SER A 8 17.81 3.35 -4.83
CA SER A 8 17.25 2.04 -4.46
C SER A 8 17.16 1.02 -5.61
N LEU A 9 17.16 1.46 -6.87
CA LEU A 9 16.92 0.56 -8.02
C LEU A 9 18.22 0.02 -8.67
N SER A 10 19.38 0.59 -8.36
CA SER A 10 20.67 0.15 -8.93
C SER A 10 21.31 -1.02 -8.17
N VAL A 11 20.75 -1.42 -7.02
CA VAL A 11 21.24 -2.52 -6.17
C VAL A 11 20.10 -3.50 -5.84
N PHE A 12 19.19 -3.74 -6.81
CA PHE A 12 18.21 -4.81 -6.65
C PHE A 12 18.90 -6.16 -6.87
N ASP A 13 19.05 -6.90 -5.78
CA ASP A 13 19.67 -8.22 -5.77
C ASP A 13 18.58 -9.29 -5.91
N LYS A 14 18.44 -9.83 -7.13
CA LYS A 14 17.43 -10.85 -7.43
C LYS A 14 17.66 -12.13 -6.61
N ASP A 15 18.91 -12.44 -6.26
CA ASP A 15 19.23 -13.65 -5.50
C ASP A 15 18.70 -13.54 -4.06
N LYS A 16 18.69 -12.33 -3.48
CA LYS A 16 18.03 -12.07 -2.17
C LYS A 16 16.52 -12.30 -2.20
N CYS A 17 15.90 -12.20 -3.37
CA CYS A 17 14.45 -12.39 -3.52
C CYS A 17 14.06 -13.85 -3.76
N ALA A 18 15.02 -14.76 -3.97
CA ALA A 18 14.73 -16.15 -4.32
C ALA A 18 13.85 -16.85 -3.26
N HIS A 19 14.22 -16.73 -1.98
CA HIS A 19 13.46 -17.32 -0.88
C HIS A 19 12.04 -16.76 -0.79
N PHE A 20 11.90 -15.43 -0.91
CA PHE A 20 10.61 -14.77 -0.89
C PHE A 20 9.71 -15.25 -2.04
N PHE A 21 10.24 -15.33 -3.26
CA PHE A 21 9.46 -15.79 -4.42
C PHE A 21 9.09 -17.27 -4.36
N GLU A 22 9.95 -18.11 -3.81
CA GLU A 22 9.67 -19.54 -3.61
C GLU A 22 8.48 -19.77 -2.68
N HIS A 23 8.34 -18.94 -1.64
CA HIS A 23 7.30 -19.07 -0.60
C HIS A 23 6.20 -18.01 -0.69
N LEU A 24 6.15 -17.23 -1.78
CA LEU A 24 5.27 -16.06 -1.90
C LEU A 24 3.78 -16.39 -1.70
N THR A 25 3.34 -17.54 -2.22
CA THR A 25 1.96 -18.01 -2.06
C THR A 25 1.66 -18.37 -0.61
N ASP A 26 2.59 -19.04 0.06
CA ASP A 26 2.44 -19.44 1.45
C ASP A 26 2.35 -18.21 2.35
N TYR A 27 3.25 -17.24 2.16
CA TYR A 27 3.20 -15.96 2.87
C TYR A 27 1.92 -15.18 2.62
N PHE A 28 1.42 -15.17 1.38
CA PHE A 28 0.15 -14.55 1.07
C PHE A 28 -0.99 -15.22 1.85
N HIS A 29 -1.07 -16.56 1.84
CA HIS A 29 -2.10 -17.29 2.57
C HIS A 29 -2.03 -17.06 4.08
N GLU A 30 -0.82 -17.15 4.66
CA GLU A 30 -0.59 -16.91 6.08
C GLU A 30 -1.03 -15.52 6.53
N HIS A 31 -0.80 -14.50 5.70
CA HIS A 31 -1.25 -13.14 6.02
C HIS A 31 -2.75 -12.99 5.76
N HIS A 32 -3.17 -13.16 4.50
CA HIS A 32 -4.49 -12.76 4.02
C HIS A 32 -5.63 -13.56 4.66
N HIS A 33 -5.38 -14.83 5.05
CA HIS A 33 -6.37 -15.68 5.70
C HIS A 33 -6.13 -15.82 7.21
N SER A 34 -5.25 -15.01 7.79
CA SER A 34 -5.10 -14.98 9.25
C SER A 34 -6.37 -14.43 9.91
N GLU A 35 -6.65 -14.87 11.14
CA GLU A 35 -7.80 -14.39 11.92
C GLU A 35 -7.83 -12.86 12.11
N ASN A 36 -6.67 -12.20 11.95
CA ASN A 36 -6.50 -10.76 12.10
C ASN A 36 -6.67 -9.98 10.78
N GLN A 37 -6.80 -10.67 9.64
CA GLN A 37 -7.05 -10.03 8.35
C GLN A 37 -8.50 -10.30 7.97
N ASP A 38 -9.36 -9.30 8.14
CA ASP A 38 -10.76 -9.34 7.71
C ASP A 38 -10.84 -9.29 6.17
N SER A 39 -10.56 -10.44 5.55
CA SER A 39 -10.47 -10.61 4.09
C SER A 39 -11.83 -10.47 3.41
N GLU A 40 -12.89 -10.98 4.04
CA GLU A 40 -14.25 -10.87 3.50
C GLU A 40 -14.69 -9.40 3.42
N THR A 41 -14.48 -8.61 4.48
CA THR A 41 -14.79 -7.17 4.43
C THR A 41 -13.87 -6.44 3.46
N TYR A 42 -12.59 -6.80 3.39
CA TYR A 42 -11.65 -6.23 2.41
C TYR A 42 -12.17 -6.43 0.97
N GLU A 43 -12.54 -7.65 0.60
CA GLU A 43 -13.04 -7.97 -0.73
C GLU A 43 -14.36 -7.24 -1.02
N ASN A 44 -15.27 -7.18 -0.05
CA ASN A 44 -16.51 -6.42 -0.18
C ASN A 44 -16.26 -4.92 -0.41
N LEU A 45 -15.24 -4.34 0.23
CA LEU A 45 -14.86 -2.93 0.04
C LEU A 45 -14.35 -2.65 -1.38
N LEU A 46 -13.64 -3.58 -2.02
CA LEU A 46 -13.19 -3.44 -3.41
C LEU A 46 -14.37 -3.22 -4.39
N TYR A 47 -15.55 -3.76 -4.08
CA TYR A 47 -16.76 -3.57 -4.91
C TYR A 47 -17.65 -2.42 -4.44
N THR A 48 -17.56 -2.06 -3.15
CA THR A 48 -18.40 -1.04 -2.53
C THR A 48 -17.86 0.36 -2.79
N VAL A 49 -16.53 0.54 -2.72
CA VAL A 49 -15.87 1.83 -2.93
C VAL A 49 -15.82 2.11 -4.43
N LYS A 50 -16.72 2.97 -4.90
CA LYS A 50 -16.85 3.29 -6.33
C LYS A 50 -17.24 4.74 -6.55
N ARG A 51 -16.98 5.23 -7.77
CA ARG A 51 -17.36 6.60 -8.13
C ARG A 51 -18.89 6.73 -8.25
N PRO A 52 -19.49 7.84 -7.78
CA PRO A 52 -18.83 8.93 -7.06
C PRO A 52 -18.49 8.55 -5.61
N TYR A 53 -17.25 8.83 -5.19
CA TYR A 53 -16.81 8.58 -3.81
C TYR A 53 -17.60 9.43 -2.82
N THR A 54 -17.95 8.87 -1.67
CA THR A 54 -18.67 9.55 -0.58
C THR A 54 -17.89 9.49 0.73
N ALA A 55 -18.29 10.31 1.70
CA ALA A 55 -17.69 10.31 3.04
C ALA A 55 -17.87 8.95 3.72
N GLU A 56 -19.04 8.35 3.54
CA GLU A 56 -19.43 7.06 4.10
C GLU A 56 -18.54 5.94 3.55
N MET A 57 -18.19 5.97 2.26
CA MET A 57 -17.23 5.01 1.70
C MET A 57 -15.87 5.11 2.38
N LEU A 58 -15.39 6.33 2.66
CA LEU A 58 -14.16 6.51 3.43
C LEU A 58 -14.32 6.06 4.88
N ASP A 59 -15.50 6.23 5.49
CA ASP A 59 -15.78 5.73 6.86
C ASP A 59 -15.72 4.19 6.91
N GLN A 60 -16.24 3.50 5.89
CA GLN A 60 -16.17 2.05 5.79
C GLN A 60 -14.72 1.53 5.66
N ILE A 61 -13.87 2.25 4.92
CA ILE A 61 -12.43 1.94 4.85
C ILE A 61 -11.77 2.12 6.22
N ASP A 62 -12.09 3.20 6.93
CA ASP A 62 -11.56 3.44 8.28
C ASP A 62 -12.00 2.35 9.26
N GLU A 63 -13.26 1.93 9.19
CA GLU A 63 -13.80 0.85 10.01
C GLU A 63 -13.06 -0.46 9.78
N TRP A 64 -12.83 -0.84 8.52
CA TRP A 64 -12.04 -2.01 8.18
C TRP A 64 -10.58 -1.90 8.64
N MET A 65 -9.97 -0.72 8.56
CA MET A 65 -8.63 -0.46 9.10
C MET A 65 -8.59 -0.45 10.64
N GLY A 66 -9.74 -0.50 11.33
CA GLY A 66 -9.82 -0.35 12.79
C GLY A 66 -9.47 1.05 13.28
N LEU A 67 -9.57 2.07 12.42
CA LEU A 67 -9.21 3.45 12.73
C LEU A 67 -10.38 4.21 13.38
N PRO A 68 -10.09 5.15 14.31
CA PRO A 68 -11.13 6.02 14.86
C PRO A 68 -11.69 6.94 13.77
N LYS A 69 -12.97 7.32 13.88
CA LYS A 69 -13.60 8.24 12.92
C LYS A 69 -12.77 9.52 12.73
N ARG A 70 -12.68 9.96 11.47
CA ARG A 70 -12.00 11.20 11.10
C ARG A 70 -12.59 12.40 11.84
N MET A 71 -11.71 13.25 12.34
CA MET A 71 -12.03 14.54 12.93
C MET A 71 -11.74 15.68 11.95
N TRP A 72 -11.97 15.45 10.65
CA TRP A 72 -11.68 16.42 9.61
C TRP A 72 -12.82 17.45 9.46
N ARG A 73 -12.43 18.67 9.11
CA ARG A 73 -13.39 19.68 8.64
C ARG A 73 -13.81 19.32 7.21
N GLU A 74 -14.97 19.83 6.79
CA GLU A 74 -15.52 19.60 5.45
C GLU A 74 -14.51 19.95 4.33
N GLU A 75 -13.72 21.00 4.53
CA GLU A 75 -12.66 21.41 3.59
C GLU A 75 -11.59 20.33 3.39
N THR A 76 -11.01 19.80 4.48
CA THR A 76 -10.00 18.73 4.41
C THR A 76 -10.57 17.47 3.79
N GLN A 77 -11.82 17.11 4.12
CA GLN A 77 -12.48 15.97 3.50
C GLN A 77 -12.66 16.17 1.99
N ARG A 78 -13.12 17.35 1.57
CA ARG A 78 -13.31 17.68 0.15
C ARG A 78 -11.99 17.68 -0.61
N GLU A 79 -10.92 18.22 -0.01
CA GLU A 79 -9.56 18.22 -0.54
C GLU A 79 -9.09 16.78 -0.82
N VAL A 80 -9.19 15.89 0.18
CA VAL A 80 -8.83 14.48 0.03
C VAL A 80 -9.69 13.80 -1.03
N MET A 81 -11.01 14.01 -1.05
CA MET A 81 -11.87 13.41 -2.06
C MET A 81 -11.49 13.86 -3.48
N LEU A 82 -11.20 15.14 -3.69
CA LEU A 82 -10.77 15.67 -4.99
C LEU A 82 -9.41 15.09 -5.41
N SER A 83 -8.47 14.92 -4.48
CA SER A 83 -7.17 14.31 -4.79
C SER A 83 -7.31 12.85 -5.20
N LEU A 84 -8.21 12.07 -4.56
CA LEU A 84 -8.53 10.70 -4.96
C LEU A 84 -9.14 10.61 -6.37
N TYR A 85 -9.80 11.66 -6.87
CA TYR A 85 -10.25 11.69 -8.26
C TYR A 85 -9.12 11.94 -9.26
N ALA A 86 -8.17 12.79 -8.87
CA ALA A 86 -7.17 13.39 -9.74
C ALA A 86 -5.85 12.60 -9.82
N ILE A 87 -5.45 11.96 -8.72
CA ILE A 87 -4.21 11.20 -8.66
C ILE A 87 -4.22 10.03 -9.66
N ARG A 88 -3.06 9.70 -10.23
CA ARG A 88 -2.92 8.68 -11.25
C ARG A 88 -1.77 7.76 -10.93
N TYR A 89 -2.07 6.48 -10.82
CA TYR A 89 -1.06 5.47 -10.58
C TYR A 89 0.02 5.45 -11.68
N PRO A 90 1.33 5.31 -11.36
CA PRO A 90 1.92 5.14 -10.01
C PRO A 90 2.33 6.45 -9.32
N ASP A 91 1.92 7.62 -9.85
CA ASP A 91 2.34 8.93 -9.34
C ASP A 91 1.77 9.22 -7.94
N THR A 92 2.65 9.65 -7.04
CA THR A 92 2.33 10.01 -5.65
C THR A 92 2.54 11.49 -5.36
N LEU A 93 3.08 12.27 -6.31
CA LEU A 93 3.46 13.67 -6.11
C LEU A 93 2.27 14.58 -5.82
N LEU A 94 1.05 14.20 -6.24
CA LEU A 94 -0.15 14.98 -5.87
C LEU A 94 -0.35 15.05 -4.35
N ILE A 95 0.15 14.08 -3.59
CA ILE A 95 0.12 14.13 -2.12
C ILE A 95 0.85 15.37 -1.61
N GLU A 96 1.92 15.84 -2.27
CA GLU A 96 2.66 17.04 -1.85
C GLU A 96 1.74 18.28 -1.73
N SER A 97 0.76 18.37 -2.63
CA SER A 97 -0.18 19.49 -2.70
C SER A 97 -1.22 19.52 -1.59
N LEU A 98 -1.35 18.42 -0.84
CA LEU A 98 -2.31 18.32 0.26
C LEU A 98 -1.86 19.11 1.48
N THR A 99 -2.83 19.65 2.22
CA THR A 99 -2.62 20.27 3.53
C THR A 99 -2.07 19.28 4.55
N ASP A 100 -1.40 19.78 5.59
CA ASP A 100 -0.82 18.93 6.64
C ASP A 100 -1.87 18.06 7.34
N ASN A 101 -3.12 18.56 7.48
CA ASN A 101 -4.22 17.79 8.05
C ASN A 101 -4.67 16.63 7.15
N ALA A 102 -4.58 16.78 5.83
CA ALA A 102 -4.92 15.73 4.87
C ALA A 102 -3.80 14.68 4.78
N LYS A 103 -2.53 15.08 5.00
CA LYS A 103 -1.35 14.20 5.01
C LYS A 103 -1.03 13.60 6.38
N SER A 104 -1.79 13.92 7.42
CA SER A 104 -1.38 13.62 8.81
C SER A 104 -1.28 12.13 9.14
N ASP A 105 -1.86 11.26 8.31
CA ASP A 105 -1.95 9.82 8.55
C ASP A 105 -1.75 9.05 7.24
N ILE A 106 -0.54 8.48 7.07
CA ILE A 106 -0.20 7.70 5.88
C ILE A 106 -0.98 6.38 5.79
N TYR A 107 -1.29 5.73 6.91
CA TYR A 107 -2.03 4.47 6.93
C TYR A 107 -3.43 4.68 6.34
N ARG A 108 -4.10 5.74 6.79
CA ARG A 108 -5.40 6.15 6.27
C ARG A 108 -5.35 6.55 4.80
N LEU A 109 -4.44 7.47 4.43
CA LEU A 109 -4.40 8.01 3.07
C LEU A 109 -4.06 6.92 2.04
N SER A 110 -3.12 6.04 2.35
CA SER A 110 -2.75 4.91 1.49
C SER A 110 -3.88 3.89 1.33
N ALA A 111 -4.68 3.63 2.38
CA ALA A 111 -5.87 2.80 2.29
C ALA A 111 -6.92 3.42 1.37
N TYR A 112 -7.16 4.73 1.44
CA TYR A 112 -8.06 5.41 0.51
C TYR A 112 -7.59 5.31 -0.93
N LEU A 113 -6.30 5.52 -1.17
CA LEU A 113 -5.70 5.35 -2.49
C LEU A 113 -5.87 3.92 -3.01
N HIS A 114 -5.65 2.92 -2.14
CA HIS A 114 -5.83 1.52 -2.46
C HIS A 114 -7.27 1.21 -2.87
N PHE A 115 -8.28 1.50 -2.04
CA PHE A 115 -9.67 1.14 -2.38
C PHE A 115 -10.28 1.99 -3.50
N THR A 116 -9.72 3.16 -3.81
CA THR A 116 -10.23 3.99 -4.92
C THR A 116 -9.62 3.65 -6.28
N HIS A 117 -8.46 2.97 -6.31
CA HIS A 117 -7.71 2.66 -7.54
C HIS A 117 -7.34 1.19 -7.71
N HIS A 118 -7.34 0.41 -6.63
CA HIS A 118 -6.96 -1.00 -6.50
C HIS A 118 -5.48 -1.33 -6.81
N THR A 119 -4.67 -0.33 -7.16
CA THR A 119 -3.26 -0.50 -7.54
C THR A 119 -2.26 0.08 -6.55
N TYR A 120 -2.64 1.09 -5.77
CA TYR A 120 -1.77 1.61 -4.71
C TYR A 120 -1.62 0.61 -3.57
N SER A 121 -0.46 0.61 -2.92
CA SER A 121 -0.19 -0.28 -1.78
C SER A 121 -0.59 0.40 -0.48
N ILE A 122 -1.28 -0.31 0.42
CA ILE A 122 -1.58 0.21 1.76
C ILE A 122 -0.27 0.35 2.56
N TRP A 123 -0.04 1.45 3.26
CA TRP A 123 1.14 1.57 4.09
C TRP A 123 1.06 0.59 5.26
N ASP A 124 2.07 -0.25 5.41
CA ASP A 124 2.14 -1.30 6.42
C ASP A 124 3.59 -1.52 6.84
N GLU A 125 3.84 -1.45 8.14
CA GLU A 125 5.20 -1.48 8.70
C GLU A 125 5.83 -2.86 8.58
N ASP A 126 5.05 -3.93 8.62
CA ASP A 126 5.55 -5.29 8.38
C ASP A 126 5.94 -5.49 6.91
N THR A 127 5.15 -4.97 5.97
CA THR A 127 5.51 -4.93 4.54
C THR A 127 6.82 -4.17 4.33
N ARG A 128 6.99 -3.01 5.01
CA ARG A 128 8.24 -2.23 4.97
C ARG A 128 9.44 -3.03 5.47
N LYS A 129 9.29 -3.79 6.57
CA LYS A 129 10.32 -4.70 7.08
C LYS A 129 10.61 -5.85 6.10
N GLY A 130 9.58 -6.37 5.43
CA GLY A 130 9.73 -7.36 4.36
C GLY A 130 10.61 -6.83 3.22
N LEU A 131 10.36 -5.60 2.76
CA LEU A 131 11.21 -4.93 1.77
C LEU A 131 12.66 -4.75 2.27
N GLU A 132 12.84 -4.39 3.54
CA GLU A 132 14.15 -4.26 4.17
C GLU A 132 14.93 -5.58 4.19
N LYS A 133 14.28 -6.72 4.45
CA LYS A 133 14.90 -8.06 4.33
C LYS A 133 15.38 -8.37 2.92
N LEU A 134 14.69 -7.86 1.91
CA LEU A 134 15.08 -7.96 0.50
C LEU A 134 16.18 -6.95 0.10
N GLY A 135 16.62 -6.11 1.03
CA GLY A 135 17.65 -5.08 0.80
C GLY A 135 17.10 -3.75 0.29
N ILE A 136 15.78 -3.55 0.29
CA ILE A 136 15.13 -2.30 -0.13
C ILE A 136 14.81 -1.48 1.11
N MET A 137 15.65 -0.49 1.40
CA MET A 137 15.51 0.36 2.58
C MET A 137 14.50 1.48 2.34
N ILE A 138 13.33 1.38 2.97
CA ILE A 138 12.32 2.44 2.99
C ILE A 138 12.24 3.02 4.42
N PRO A 139 12.39 4.34 4.62
CA PRO A 139 12.20 4.96 5.93
C PRO A 139 10.77 4.80 6.45
N SER A 140 10.61 4.62 7.77
CA SER A 140 9.28 4.64 8.39
C SER A 140 8.76 6.07 8.51
N ILE A 141 7.45 6.26 8.34
CA ILE A 141 6.76 7.55 8.38
C ILE A 141 5.38 7.39 9.03
N GLU A 142 4.91 8.44 9.69
CA GLU A 142 3.54 8.56 10.22
C GLU A 142 2.67 9.47 9.35
N GLN A 143 3.28 10.52 8.78
CA GLN A 143 2.64 11.46 7.86
C GLN A 143 2.98 11.09 6.41
N ALA A 144 2.04 11.33 5.52
CA ALA A 144 2.19 11.00 4.11
C ALA A 144 3.22 11.91 3.43
N ASP A 145 4.43 11.37 3.25
CA ASP A 145 5.47 11.93 2.41
C ASP A 145 5.38 11.30 0.99
N PRO A 146 5.22 12.11 -0.07
CA PRO A 146 5.04 11.59 -1.44
C PRO A 146 6.25 10.79 -1.92
N PHE A 147 7.47 11.17 -1.55
CA PHE A 147 8.68 10.51 -2.05
C PHE A 147 8.90 9.17 -1.35
N ILE A 148 8.71 9.11 -0.03
CA ILE A 148 8.86 7.88 0.74
C ILE A 148 7.74 6.89 0.39
N TYR A 149 6.49 7.36 0.33
CA TYR A 149 5.37 6.52 -0.10
C TYR A 149 5.50 6.08 -1.56
N GLY A 150 5.95 6.96 -2.45
CA GLY A 150 6.26 6.62 -3.84
C GLY A 150 7.35 5.55 -3.97
N ALA A 151 8.40 5.62 -3.15
CA ALA A 151 9.44 4.60 -3.10
C ALA A 151 8.90 3.25 -2.60
N TYR A 152 8.02 3.25 -1.60
CA TYR A 152 7.34 2.05 -1.10
C TYR A 152 6.46 1.39 -2.17
N VAL A 153 5.61 2.17 -2.86
CA VAL A 153 4.76 1.67 -3.96
C VAL A 153 5.63 1.11 -5.09
N SER A 154 6.67 1.85 -5.50
CA SER A 154 7.56 1.45 -6.59
C SER A 154 8.39 0.20 -6.26
N ALA A 155 8.74 -0.01 -4.99
CA ALA A 155 9.45 -1.22 -4.56
C ALA A 155 8.60 -2.49 -4.74
N ILE A 156 7.30 -2.40 -4.41
CA ILE A 156 6.38 -3.52 -4.60
C ILE A 156 6.12 -3.75 -6.10
N GLU A 157 6.08 -2.71 -6.92
CA GLU A 157 6.03 -2.86 -8.38
C GLU A 157 7.23 -3.58 -8.96
N LEU A 158 8.43 -3.18 -8.55
CA LEU A 158 9.66 -3.83 -8.98
C LEU A 158 9.60 -5.33 -8.70
N LEU A 159 9.13 -5.73 -7.51
CA LEU A 159 8.99 -7.13 -7.15
C LEU A 159 7.98 -7.87 -8.05
N LYS A 160 6.88 -7.24 -8.43
CA LYS A 160 5.91 -7.80 -9.38
C LYS A 160 6.51 -7.97 -10.78
N ASP A 161 7.37 -7.05 -11.20
CA ASP A 161 8.00 -7.07 -12.53
C ASP A 161 9.10 -8.13 -12.64
N VAL A 162 9.82 -8.39 -11.55
CA VAL A 162 10.93 -9.37 -11.52
C VAL A 162 10.52 -10.76 -11.03
N ALA A 163 9.30 -10.90 -10.51
CA ALA A 163 8.76 -12.16 -10.00
C ALA A 163 8.73 -13.26 -11.08
N PRO A 164 9.13 -14.50 -10.75
CA PRO A 164 8.96 -15.66 -11.62
C PRO A 164 7.49 -15.88 -12.00
N PHE A 165 7.26 -16.51 -13.15
CA PHE A 165 5.90 -16.84 -13.63
C PHE A 165 5.12 -17.74 -12.66
N THR A 166 5.82 -18.51 -11.82
CA THR A 166 5.24 -19.39 -10.80
C THR A 166 4.55 -18.62 -9.67
N CYS A 167 4.86 -17.34 -9.50
CA CYS A 167 4.23 -16.47 -8.50
C CYS A 167 2.90 -15.85 -8.98
N PHE A 168 2.45 -16.18 -10.20
CA PHE A 168 1.20 -15.67 -10.75
C PHE A 168 0.06 -16.61 -10.36
N LEU A 169 -0.66 -16.23 -9.31
CA LEU A 169 -1.87 -16.91 -8.86
C LEU A 169 -3.09 -16.22 -9.47
N GLU A 170 -4.07 -17.01 -9.90
CA GLU A 170 -5.40 -16.51 -10.19
C GLU A 170 -6.13 -16.35 -8.84
N HIS A 171 -6.42 -15.09 -8.48
CA HIS A 171 -7.09 -14.76 -7.23
C HIS A 171 -7.95 -13.50 -7.42
N ASP A 172 -9.00 -13.38 -6.62
CA ASP A 172 -9.93 -12.24 -6.62
C ASP A 172 -9.35 -10.95 -6.01
N VAL A 173 -8.12 -10.99 -5.48
CA VAL A 173 -7.46 -9.80 -4.91
C VAL A 173 -6.51 -9.17 -5.91
N PRO A 174 -6.35 -7.84 -5.89
CA PRO A 174 -5.37 -7.17 -6.74
C PRO A 174 -3.97 -7.76 -6.51
N ARG A 175 -3.21 -7.95 -7.59
CA ARG A 175 -1.82 -8.45 -7.51
C ARG A 175 -0.95 -7.61 -6.58
N GLN A 176 -1.26 -6.31 -6.45
CA GLN A 176 -0.63 -5.45 -5.46
C GLN A 176 -0.77 -5.97 -4.04
N ARG A 177 -2.02 -6.29 -3.66
CA ARG A 177 -2.37 -6.74 -2.32
C ARG A 177 -1.74 -8.09 -2.02
N LEU A 178 -1.63 -8.96 -3.02
CA LEU A 178 -0.97 -10.25 -2.90
C LEU A 178 0.50 -10.09 -2.49
N PHE A 179 1.28 -9.32 -3.26
CA PHE A 179 2.70 -9.09 -2.96
C PHE A 179 2.89 -8.35 -1.64
N GLN A 180 2.05 -7.35 -1.36
CA GLN A 180 2.06 -6.64 -0.09
C GLN A 180 1.81 -7.57 1.10
N SER A 181 0.76 -8.40 1.06
CA SER A 181 0.41 -9.29 2.17
C SER A 181 1.50 -10.34 2.40
N ALA A 182 2.07 -10.86 1.31
CA ALA A 182 3.21 -11.76 1.39
C ALA A 182 4.43 -11.10 2.03
N LEU A 183 4.76 -9.86 1.64
CA LEU A 183 5.86 -9.09 2.25
C LEU A 183 5.62 -8.84 3.74
N ALA A 184 4.38 -8.58 4.14
CA ALA A 184 4.04 -8.40 5.55
C ALA A 184 4.24 -9.67 6.37
N ALA A 185 3.84 -10.84 5.87
CA ALA A 185 4.17 -12.12 6.52
C ALA A 185 5.69 -12.33 6.59
N TYR A 186 6.40 -12.15 5.46
CA TYR A 186 7.85 -12.27 5.39
C TYR A 186 8.57 -11.32 6.36
N GLY A 187 8.08 -10.09 6.51
CA GLY A 187 8.61 -9.10 7.43
C GLY A 187 8.46 -9.46 8.90
N ARG A 188 7.51 -10.33 9.25
CA ARG A 188 7.30 -10.83 10.63
C ARG A 188 8.12 -12.07 10.98
N GLU A 189 8.66 -12.78 10.00
CA GLU A 189 9.54 -13.92 10.29
C GLU A 189 10.74 -13.47 11.16
N ALA A 190 11.18 -14.35 12.06
CA ALA A 190 12.30 -14.08 12.97
C ALA A 190 13.66 -14.14 12.27
#